data_AF-A0A9J6A2N2-F1
#
_entry.id   AF-A0A9J6A2N2-F1
#
_cell.length_a   1.000
_cell.length_b   1.000
_cell.length_c   1.000
_cell.angle_alpha   90.00
_cell.angle_beta   90.00
_cell.angle_gamma   90.00
#
_symmetry.space_group_name_H-M   'P 1'
#
loop_
_entity.id
_entity.type
_entity.pdbx_description
1 polymer ?
#
loop_
_entity_poly.entity_id
_entity_poly.type
_entity_poly.pdbx_seq_one_letter_code
_entity_poly.pdbx_strand_id
1 'polypeptide(L)'
;MDPAQEAQNRETFRQAVTNTLERRLFYIPSFKIYRGVAGLYDYGPPGCAVKSNVLAFWRQHFVLEENMLEVDCPCVTPEVVLKASGHVDKFTDLMVKDEKTGTCYRADHLLKDFCKDKLERDPNLPAEKAAEFRHVLAVLDDLSSEELGAKIKEYGITAPDTKNPLSAPYPFNLMFQTSIGPSGVSPGYMRPETAQGIFVNFKDLYYYNGNKLPFAAAQIGQAFRNEVKKRILLLPLFF
;
A
#
# COMPACT_ATOMS: atom_id res chain seq x y z
N MET A 1 8.91 -23.72 -22.24
CA MET A 1 8.01 -24.22 -21.18
C MET A 1 6.66 -23.55 -21.39
N ASP A 2 5.56 -24.26 -21.15
CA ASP A 2 4.22 -23.69 -21.26
C ASP A 2 4.02 -22.59 -20.20
N PRO A 3 3.74 -21.33 -20.59
CA PRO A 3 3.52 -20.22 -19.66
C PRO A 3 2.42 -20.49 -18.63
N ALA A 4 1.39 -21.27 -19.01
CA ALA A 4 0.30 -21.64 -18.11
C ALA A 4 0.78 -22.60 -17.01
N GLN A 5 1.64 -23.56 -17.38
CA GLN A 5 2.24 -24.49 -16.43
C GLN A 5 3.20 -23.77 -15.46
N GLU A 6 3.95 -22.78 -15.94
CA GLU A 6 4.85 -21.98 -15.11
C GLU A 6 4.10 -21.09 -14.12
N ALA A 7 3.01 -20.46 -14.56
CA ALA A 7 2.12 -19.70 -13.67
C ALA A 7 1.49 -20.59 -12.59
N GLN A 8 1.03 -21.78 -12.96
CA GLN A 8 0.47 -22.76 -12.02
C GLN A 8 1.52 -23.25 -11.01
N ASN A 9 2.76 -23.48 -11.44
CA ASN A 9 3.87 -23.86 -10.57
C ASN A 9 4.23 -22.74 -9.58
N ARG A 10 4.20 -21.47 -10.01
CA ARG A 10 4.43 -20.32 -9.12
C ARG A 10 3.35 -20.19 -8.06
N GLU A 11 2.08 -20.39 -8.43
CA GLU A 11 0.97 -20.28 -7.49
C GLU A 11 0.99 -21.41 -6.45
N THR A 12 1.23 -22.65 -6.88
CA THR A 12 1.39 -23.78 -5.98
C THR A 12 2.58 -23.61 -5.03
N PHE A 13 3.71 -23.09 -5.51
CA PHE A 13 4.85 -22.73 -4.66
C PHE A 13 4.48 -21.64 -3.64
N ARG A 14 3.80 -20.58 -4.07
CA ARG A 14 3.36 -19.48 -3.19
C ARG A 14 2.46 -19.99 -2.06
N GLN A 15 1.53 -20.88 -2.37
CA GLN A 15 0.66 -21.52 -1.38
C GLN A 15 1.46 -22.41 -0.42
N ALA A 16 2.41 -23.20 -0.91
CA ALA A 16 3.26 -24.03 -0.07
C ALA A 16 4.12 -23.19 0.92
N VAL A 17 4.68 -22.09 0.45
CA VAL A 17 5.43 -21.14 1.29
C VAL A 17 4.53 -20.52 2.35
N THR A 18 3.37 -20.00 1.93
CA THR A 18 2.37 -19.39 2.82
C THR A 18 1.97 -20.35 3.94
N ASN A 19 1.56 -21.57 3.59
CA ASN A 19 1.17 -22.60 4.54
C ASN A 19 2.30 -22.96 5.50
N THR A 20 3.54 -22.96 5.02
CA THR A 20 4.71 -23.25 5.86
C THR A 20 4.98 -22.12 6.85
N LEU A 21 4.94 -20.86 6.40
CA LEU A 21 5.16 -19.69 7.24
C LEU A 21 4.10 -19.58 8.35
N GLU A 22 2.83 -19.83 8.03
CA GLU A 22 1.75 -19.83 9.02
C GLU A 22 1.86 -21.00 10.00
N ARG A 23 2.09 -22.22 9.50
CA ARG A 23 2.24 -23.41 10.35
C ARG A 23 3.45 -23.33 11.27
N ARG A 24 4.49 -22.62 10.86
CA ARG A 24 5.71 -22.37 11.65
C ARG A 24 5.66 -21.06 12.43
N LEU A 25 4.52 -20.35 12.42
CA LEU A 25 4.30 -19.10 13.17
C LEU A 25 5.36 -18.02 12.85
N PHE A 26 5.75 -17.87 11.58
CA PHE A 26 6.52 -16.69 11.16
C PHE A 26 5.67 -15.42 11.26
N TYR A 27 4.41 -15.51 10.84
CA TYR A 27 3.40 -14.48 11.08
C TYR A 27 2.05 -15.15 11.38
N ILE A 28 1.14 -14.39 11.94
CA ILE A 28 -0.22 -14.80 12.33
C ILE A 28 -1.17 -13.69 11.88
N PRO A 29 -2.32 -14.00 11.25
CA PRO A 29 -3.37 -13.00 11.03
C PRO A 29 -3.78 -12.36 12.36
N SER A 30 -3.63 -11.04 12.49
CA SER A 30 -3.91 -10.34 13.76
C SER A 30 -5.38 -10.50 14.14
N PHE A 31 -5.65 -10.63 15.44
CA PHE A 31 -7.00 -10.78 15.98
C PHE A 31 -7.77 -12.00 15.46
N LYS A 32 -7.07 -13.10 15.10
CA LYS A 32 -7.66 -14.32 14.52
C LYS A 32 -8.90 -14.85 15.26
N ILE A 33 -8.89 -14.82 16.60
CA ILE A 33 -10.03 -15.28 17.43
C ILE A 33 -11.28 -14.38 17.30
N TYR A 34 -11.12 -13.15 16.81
CA TYR A 34 -12.17 -12.17 16.53
C TYR A 34 -12.47 -12.06 15.03
N ARG A 35 -12.27 -13.13 14.25
CA ARG A 35 -12.39 -13.20 12.78
C ARG A 35 -11.29 -12.48 12.00
N GLY A 36 -10.34 -11.86 12.69
CA GLY A 36 -9.19 -11.19 12.10
C GLY A 36 -9.54 -9.89 11.36
N VAL A 37 -8.51 -9.11 11.05
CA VAL A 37 -8.62 -7.88 10.26
C VAL A 37 -7.71 -8.01 9.05
N ALA A 38 -8.28 -7.86 7.86
CA ALA A 38 -7.53 -7.99 6.62
C ALA A 38 -6.38 -6.99 6.57
N GLY A 39 -5.17 -7.49 6.32
CA GLY A 39 -3.99 -6.66 6.19
C GLY A 39 -3.30 -6.27 7.48
N LEU A 40 -3.69 -6.82 8.62
CA LEU A 40 -2.96 -6.77 9.88
C LEU A 40 -2.41 -8.16 10.22
N TYR A 41 -1.13 -8.24 10.57
CA TYR A 41 -0.47 -9.49 10.94
C TYR A 41 0.46 -9.28 12.13
N ASP A 42 0.49 -10.27 13.01
CA ASP A 42 1.39 -10.35 14.15
C ASP A 42 2.60 -11.21 13.74
N TYR A 43 3.81 -10.76 14.04
CA TYR A 43 5.00 -11.60 13.86
C TYR A 43 5.09 -12.61 15.00
N GLY A 44 5.24 -13.90 14.67
CA GLY A 44 5.51 -14.92 15.68
C GLY A 44 7.02 -15.06 15.96
N PRO A 45 7.44 -15.97 16.88
CA PRO A 45 8.82 -16.02 17.38
C PRO A 45 9.91 -16.06 16.29
N PRO A 46 9.86 -16.95 15.28
CA PRO A 46 10.86 -16.95 14.23
C PRO A 46 10.75 -15.72 13.31
N GLY A 47 9.56 -15.16 13.11
CA GLY A 47 9.36 -13.93 12.34
C GLY A 47 9.98 -12.72 13.01
N CYS A 48 9.84 -12.59 14.33
CA CYS A 48 10.49 -11.55 15.12
C CYS A 48 12.02 -11.65 15.02
N ALA A 49 12.58 -12.86 15.11
CA ALA A 49 14.02 -13.08 14.96
C ALA A 49 14.51 -12.66 13.56
N VAL A 50 13.82 -13.07 12.49
CA VAL A 50 14.17 -12.66 11.12
C VAL A 50 14.04 -11.15 10.95
N LYS A 51 12.94 -10.54 11.41
CA LYS A 51 12.75 -9.08 11.36
C LYS A 51 13.89 -8.34 12.06
N SER A 52 14.25 -8.77 13.27
CA SER A 52 15.35 -8.17 14.03
C SER A 52 16.69 -8.29 13.30
N ASN A 53 16.98 -9.44 12.69
CA ASN A 53 18.22 -9.67 11.95
C ASN A 53 18.30 -8.80 10.70
N VAL A 54 17.19 -8.68 9.95
CA VAL A 54 17.12 -7.83 8.75
C VAL A 54 17.30 -6.36 9.11
N LEU A 55 16.65 -5.88 10.18
CA LEU A 55 16.80 -4.50 10.64
C LEU A 55 18.23 -4.21 11.13
N ALA A 56 18.83 -5.15 11.88
CA ALA A 56 20.20 -5.02 12.34
C ALA A 56 21.19 -4.96 11.17
N PHE A 57 21.00 -5.82 10.16
CA PHE A 57 21.81 -5.80 8.94
C PHE A 57 21.65 -4.49 8.16
N TRP A 58 20.42 -4.01 7.97
CA TRP A 58 20.16 -2.74 7.29
C TRP A 58 20.82 -1.56 8.03
N ARG A 59 20.69 -1.53 9.36
CA ARG A 59 21.31 -0.49 10.21
C ARG A 59 22.84 -0.54 10.11
N GLN A 60 23.43 -1.73 10.13
CA GLN A 60 24.87 -1.90 9.94
C GLN A 60 25.31 -1.39 8.57
N HIS A 61 24.60 -1.78 7.51
CA HIS A 61 25.00 -1.51 6.14
C HIS A 61 24.81 -0.05 5.71
N PHE A 62 23.77 0.64 6.20
CA PHE A 62 23.49 2.02 5.80
C PHE A 62 23.81 3.02 6.91
N VAL A 63 23.23 2.85 8.10
CA VAL A 63 23.34 3.86 9.17
C VAL A 63 24.76 3.94 9.70
N LEU A 64 25.38 2.81 10.01
CA LEU A 64 26.72 2.77 10.58
C LEU A 64 27.81 2.98 9.54
N GLU A 65 27.69 2.36 8.36
CA GLU A 65 28.70 2.50 7.29
C GLU A 65 28.78 3.94 6.76
N GLU A 66 27.64 4.59 6.52
CA GLU A 66 27.57 5.95 5.97
C GLU A 66 27.48 7.05 7.05
N ASN A 67 27.61 6.68 8.33
CA ASN A 67 27.47 7.59 9.48
C ASN A 67 26.19 8.44 9.44
N MET A 68 25.05 7.83 9.08
CA MET A 68 23.78 8.54 9.02
C MET A 68 23.29 8.93 10.42
N LEU A 69 22.66 10.10 10.51
CA LEU A 69 22.03 10.59 11.73
C LEU A 69 20.70 9.86 11.95
N GLU A 70 20.72 8.81 12.76
CA GLU A 70 19.52 8.04 13.12
C GLU A 70 18.61 8.83 14.08
N VAL A 71 17.34 8.96 13.72
CA VAL A 71 16.30 9.57 14.57
C VAL A 71 15.08 8.67 14.69
N ASP A 72 14.38 8.80 15.81
CA ASP A 72 13.05 8.22 15.99
C ASP A 72 12.02 9.32 16.24
N CYS A 73 10.94 9.31 15.47
CA CYS A 73 9.88 10.32 15.51
C CYS A 73 8.54 9.66 15.87
N PRO A 74 7.57 10.42 16.41
CA PRO A 74 6.23 9.90 16.70
C PRO A 74 5.51 9.34 15.46
N CYS A 75 4.60 8.39 15.70
CA CYS A 75 3.73 7.85 14.64
C CYS A 75 2.50 8.74 14.36
N VAL A 76 2.08 9.55 15.34
CA VAL A 76 0.95 10.48 15.18
C VAL A 76 1.49 11.82 14.70
N THR A 77 0.95 12.29 13.58
CA THR A 77 1.37 13.52 12.91
C THR A 77 0.21 14.52 12.86
N PRO A 78 0.39 15.78 13.32
CA PRO A 78 -0.62 16.82 13.18
C PRO A 78 -0.99 17.08 11.71
N GLU A 79 -2.26 17.37 11.44
CA GLU A 79 -2.76 17.61 10.08
C GLU A 79 -1.95 18.65 9.31
N VAL A 80 -1.54 19.74 9.96
CA VAL A 80 -0.78 20.84 9.33
C VAL A 80 0.51 20.36 8.66
N VAL A 81 1.19 19.36 9.22
CA VAL A 81 2.43 18.82 8.66
C VAL A 81 2.14 18.04 7.36
N LEU A 82 1.10 17.22 7.37
CA LEU A 82 0.71 16.42 6.21
C LEU A 82 -0.01 17.23 5.13
N LYS A 83 -0.64 18.35 5.52
CA LYS A 83 -1.18 19.34 4.60
C LYS A 83 -0.05 20.08 3.90
N ALA A 84 0.98 20.52 4.63
CA ALA A 84 2.14 21.18 4.07
C ALA A 84 2.94 20.27 3.13
N SER A 85 3.05 18.97 3.41
CA SER A 85 3.69 18.00 2.53
C SER A 85 2.83 17.56 1.34
N GLY A 86 1.57 18.00 1.26
CA GLY A 86 0.63 17.66 0.19
C GLY A 86 -0.05 16.30 0.32
N HIS A 87 0.23 15.53 1.38
CA HIS A 87 -0.38 14.22 1.60
C HIS A 87 -1.90 14.31 1.80
N VAL A 88 -2.39 15.32 2.51
CA VAL A 88 -3.84 15.49 2.73
C VAL A 88 -4.62 15.61 1.42
N ASP A 89 -4.02 16.22 0.40
CA ASP A 89 -4.69 16.49 -0.88
C ASP A 89 -4.43 15.40 -1.93
N LYS A 90 -3.23 14.83 -1.94
CA LYS A 90 -2.78 13.91 -3.00
C LYS A 90 -2.74 12.45 -2.59
N PHE A 91 -2.71 12.14 -1.29
CA PHE A 91 -2.62 10.77 -0.79
C PHE A 91 -4.01 10.10 -0.73
N THR A 92 -4.69 10.12 -1.88
CA THR A 92 -6.02 9.55 -2.05
C THR A 92 -6.03 8.57 -3.22
N ASP A 93 -6.69 7.43 -3.01
CA ASP A 93 -6.98 6.49 -4.10
C ASP A 93 -8.42 6.70 -4.58
N LEU A 94 -8.65 6.42 -5.86
CA LEU A 94 -10.00 6.37 -6.42
C LEU A 94 -10.65 5.03 -6.10
N MET A 95 -11.78 5.09 -5.41
CA MET A 95 -12.52 3.93 -4.90
C MET A 95 -13.90 3.84 -5.53
N VAL A 96 -14.35 2.62 -5.78
CA VAL A 96 -15.74 2.30 -6.16
C VAL A 96 -16.37 1.36 -5.17
N LYS A 97 -17.68 1.47 -4.98
CA LYS A 97 -18.45 0.70 -4.00
C LYS A 97 -19.49 -0.16 -4.70
N ASP A 98 -19.62 -1.41 -4.30
CA ASP A 98 -20.77 -2.25 -4.69
C ASP A 98 -22.03 -1.65 -4.02
N GLU A 99 -23.00 -1.24 -4.84
CA GLU A 99 -24.20 -0.56 -4.36
C GLU A 99 -25.07 -1.42 -3.43
N LYS A 100 -24.98 -2.76 -3.54
CA LYS A 100 -25.78 -3.67 -2.72
C LYS A 100 -25.06 -4.15 -1.47
N THR A 101 -23.78 -4.53 -1.59
CA THR A 101 -23.03 -5.07 -0.44
C THR A 101 -22.27 -4.02 0.34
N GLY A 102 -22.03 -2.86 -0.26
CA GLY A 102 -21.21 -1.80 0.28
C GLY A 102 -19.71 -2.12 0.30
N THR A 103 -19.30 -3.22 -0.32
CA THR A 103 -17.88 -3.59 -0.44
C THR A 103 -17.16 -2.59 -1.32
N CYS A 104 -16.05 -2.05 -0.84
CA CYS A 104 -15.25 -1.09 -1.57
C CYS A 104 -14.11 -1.79 -2.33
N TYR A 105 -13.78 -1.26 -3.51
CA TYR A 105 -12.73 -1.75 -4.39
C TYR A 105 -11.95 -0.57 -4.96
N ARG A 106 -10.64 -0.74 -5.09
CA ARG A 106 -9.78 0.20 -5.81
C ARG A 106 -10.14 0.20 -7.29
N ALA A 107 -10.48 1.37 -7.81
CA ALA A 107 -11.02 1.51 -9.16
C ALA A 107 -9.97 1.21 -10.24
N ASP A 108 -8.73 1.66 -10.01
CA ASP A 108 -7.57 1.39 -10.86
C ASP A 108 -7.24 -0.12 -10.92
N HIS A 109 -7.25 -0.80 -9.78
CA HIS A 109 -7.01 -2.24 -9.72
C HIS A 109 -8.09 -3.05 -10.46
N LEU A 110 -9.36 -2.64 -10.36
CA LEU A 110 -10.44 -3.29 -11.10
C LEU A 110 -10.25 -3.15 -12.61
N LEU A 111 -9.89 -1.95 -13.09
CA LEU A 111 -9.64 -1.71 -14.50
C LEU A 111 -8.41 -2.49 -14.98
N LYS A 112 -7.34 -2.51 -14.18
CA LYS A 112 -6.11 -3.25 -14.46
C LYS A 112 -6.33 -4.75 -14.58
N ASP A 113 -7.04 -5.34 -13.62
CA ASP A 113 -7.34 -6.76 -13.59
C ASP A 113 -8.26 -7.14 -14.78
N PHE A 114 -9.24 -6.30 -15.11
CA PHE A 114 -10.11 -6.51 -16.27
C PHE A 114 -9.34 -6.49 -17.60
N CYS A 115 -8.50 -5.47 -17.81
CA CYS A 115 -7.70 -5.35 -19.03
C CYS A 115 -6.73 -6.53 -19.19
N LYS A 116 -6.09 -6.97 -18.10
CA LYS A 116 -5.21 -8.16 -18.12
C LYS A 116 -5.97 -9.44 -18.43
N ASP A 117 -7.10 -9.67 -17.76
CA ASP A 117 -7.92 -10.87 -17.98
C ASP A 117 -8.39 -10.96 -19.45
N LYS A 118 -8.78 -9.83 -20.04
CA LYS A 118 -9.18 -9.76 -21.46
C LYS A 118 -8.02 -10.00 -22.43
N LEU A 119 -6.83 -9.49 -22.12
CA LEU A 119 -5.64 -9.72 -22.94
C LEU A 119 -5.13 -11.17 -22.87
N GLU A 120 -5.31 -11.84 -21.72
CA GLU A 120 -4.83 -13.21 -21.51
C GLU A 120 -5.83 -14.29 -21.98
N ARG A 121 -7.14 -14.07 -21.79
CA ARG A 121 -8.16 -15.09 -22.06
C ARG A 121 -8.74 -15.07 -23.47
N ASP A 122 -8.61 -13.96 -24.20
CA ASP A 122 -9.28 -13.77 -25.49
C ASP A 122 -8.26 -13.66 -26.65
N PRO A 123 -7.77 -14.80 -27.19
CA PRO A 123 -6.77 -14.80 -28.26
C PRO A 123 -7.30 -14.25 -29.60
N ASN A 124 -8.61 -14.04 -29.74
CA ASN A 124 -9.27 -13.47 -30.92
C ASN A 124 -9.65 -11.98 -30.74
N LEU A 125 -9.11 -11.31 -29.71
CA LEU A 125 -9.39 -9.89 -29.51
C LEU A 125 -8.88 -9.07 -30.71
N PRO A 126 -9.68 -8.14 -31.26
CA PRO A 126 -9.23 -7.25 -32.34
C PRO A 126 -7.94 -6.52 -31.93
N ALA A 127 -6.95 -6.47 -32.84
CA ALA A 127 -5.64 -5.86 -32.58
C ALA A 127 -5.76 -4.40 -32.07
N GLU A 128 -6.78 -3.68 -32.53
CA GLU A 128 -7.11 -2.32 -32.10
C GLU A 128 -7.52 -2.25 -30.62
N LYS A 129 -8.40 -3.15 -30.16
CA LYS A 129 -8.81 -3.23 -28.74
C LYS A 129 -7.69 -3.70 -27.83
N ALA A 130 -6.83 -4.60 -28.32
CA ALA A 130 -5.64 -5.02 -27.58
C ALA A 130 -4.64 -3.86 -27.39
N ALA A 131 -4.48 -3.00 -28.41
CA ALA A 131 -3.68 -1.79 -28.32
C ALA A 131 -4.30 -0.77 -27.35
N GLU A 132 -5.62 -0.60 -27.38
CA GLU A 132 -6.36 0.26 -26.43
C GLU A 132 -6.14 -0.19 -24.99
N PHE A 133 -6.33 -1.48 -24.67
CA PHE A 133 -6.13 -1.97 -23.30
C PHE A 133 -4.69 -1.82 -22.82
N ARG A 134 -3.69 -2.00 -23.70
CA ARG A 134 -2.29 -1.74 -23.35
C ARG A 134 -2.03 -0.26 -23.09
N HIS A 135 -2.65 0.62 -23.87
CA HIS A 135 -2.56 2.06 -23.65
C HIS A 135 -3.20 2.46 -22.33
N VAL A 136 -4.44 2.01 -22.06
CA VAL A 136 -5.16 2.25 -20.80
C VAL A 136 -4.35 1.76 -19.59
N LEU A 137 -3.69 0.59 -19.70
CA LEU A 137 -2.80 0.08 -18.65
C LEU A 137 -1.55 0.94 -18.43
N ALA A 138 -1.09 1.67 -19.45
CA ALA A 138 0.08 2.54 -19.36
C ALA A 138 -0.26 3.92 -18.77
N VAL A 139 -1.46 4.45 -19.01
CA VAL A 139 -1.91 5.75 -18.48
C VAL A 139 -2.78 5.63 -17.23
N LEU A 140 -2.97 4.42 -16.68
CA LEU A 140 -3.90 4.13 -15.60
C LEU A 140 -3.73 5.03 -14.37
N ASP A 141 -2.48 5.33 -14.01
CA ASP A 141 -2.14 6.11 -12.81
C ASP A 141 -2.44 7.62 -12.98
N ASP A 142 -2.58 8.09 -14.21
CA ASP A 142 -2.82 9.50 -14.55
C ASP A 142 -4.30 9.81 -14.85
N LEU A 143 -5.17 8.80 -14.84
CA LEU A 143 -6.60 8.98 -15.16
C LEU A 143 -7.34 9.74 -14.06
N SER A 144 -8.18 10.70 -14.46
CA SER A 144 -9.09 11.40 -13.56
C SER A 144 -10.23 10.51 -13.07
N SER A 145 -10.95 10.96 -12.04
CA SER A 145 -12.09 10.23 -11.47
C SER A 145 -13.22 10.00 -12.49
N GLU A 146 -13.43 10.97 -13.36
CA GLU A 146 -14.44 11.00 -14.40
C GLU A 146 -14.08 10.05 -15.55
N GLU A 147 -12.83 10.09 -16.01
CA GLU A 147 -12.33 9.20 -17.07
C GLU A 147 -12.31 7.75 -16.62
N LEU A 148 -11.87 7.50 -15.39
CA LEU A 148 -11.87 6.16 -14.80
C LEU A 148 -13.30 5.63 -14.66
N GLY A 149 -14.23 6.48 -14.22
CA GLY A 149 -15.65 6.14 -14.13
C GLY A 149 -16.27 5.86 -15.51
N ALA A 150 -15.91 6.64 -16.52
CA ALA A 150 -16.34 6.44 -17.90
C ALA A 150 -15.85 5.09 -18.44
N LYS A 151 -14.57 4.76 -18.24
CA LYS A 151 -13.97 3.49 -18.69
C LYS A 151 -14.56 2.28 -17.97
N ILE A 152 -14.81 2.37 -16.66
CA ILE A 152 -15.49 1.33 -15.88
C ILE A 152 -16.90 1.06 -16.45
N LYS A 153 -17.63 2.11 -16.81
CA LYS A 153 -18.98 2.00 -17.38
C LYS A 153 -18.98 1.51 -18.84
N GLU A 154 -18.05 2.01 -19.66
CA GLU A 154 -17.85 1.62 -21.05
C GLU A 154 -17.54 0.12 -21.17
N TYR A 155 -16.63 -0.39 -20.33
CA TYR A 155 -16.24 -1.79 -20.31
C TYR A 155 -17.20 -2.69 -19.53
N GLY A 156 -18.23 -2.12 -18.89
CA GLY A 156 -19.22 -2.86 -18.12
C GLY A 156 -18.63 -3.62 -16.92
N ILE A 157 -17.63 -3.03 -16.26
CA ILE A 157 -16.95 -3.66 -15.12
C ILE A 157 -17.91 -3.72 -13.93
N THR A 158 -18.07 -4.91 -13.36
CA THR A 158 -18.92 -5.17 -12.18
C THR A 158 -18.09 -5.66 -11.02
N ALA A 159 -18.67 -5.70 -9.82
CA ALA A 159 -17.99 -6.22 -8.63
C ALA A 159 -17.51 -7.68 -8.87
N PRO A 160 -16.23 -8.01 -8.67
CA PRO A 160 -15.70 -9.35 -8.96
C PRO A 160 -16.41 -10.50 -8.22
N ASP A 161 -16.83 -10.23 -6.99
CA ASP A 161 -17.38 -11.25 -6.09
C ASP A 161 -18.89 -11.46 -6.30
N THR A 162 -19.63 -10.41 -6.66
CA THR A 162 -21.10 -10.39 -6.65
C THR A 162 -21.73 -10.05 -8.00
N LYS A 163 -20.94 -9.57 -8.97
CA LYS A 163 -21.36 -9.04 -10.28
C LYS A 163 -22.40 -7.92 -10.20
N ASN A 164 -22.45 -7.23 -9.07
CA ASN A 164 -23.33 -6.08 -8.85
C ASN A 164 -22.79 -4.82 -9.55
N PRO A 165 -23.66 -3.83 -9.82
CA PRO A 165 -23.24 -2.51 -10.28
C PRO A 165 -22.37 -1.80 -9.23
N LEU A 166 -21.43 -1.00 -9.73
CA LEU A 166 -20.49 -0.22 -8.95
C LEU A 166 -20.90 1.26 -8.95
N SER A 167 -20.67 1.94 -7.83
CA SER A 167 -20.84 3.39 -7.74
C SER A 167 -19.83 4.14 -8.62
N ALA A 168 -20.06 5.44 -8.81
CA ALA A 168 -19.03 6.32 -9.37
C ALA A 168 -17.74 6.29 -8.52
N PRO A 169 -16.55 6.43 -9.14
CA PRO A 169 -15.30 6.59 -8.41
C PRO A 169 -15.33 7.82 -7.51
N TYR A 170 -14.88 7.67 -6.27
CA TYR A 170 -14.73 8.77 -5.33
C TYR A 170 -13.34 8.71 -4.68
N PRO A 171 -12.75 9.87 -4.32
CA PRO A 171 -11.45 9.90 -3.65
C PRO A 171 -11.58 9.37 -2.22
N PHE A 172 -10.67 8.49 -1.82
CA PHE A 172 -10.57 7.94 -0.48
C PHE A 172 -9.18 8.18 0.09
N ASN A 173 -9.12 8.83 1.25
CA ASN A 173 -7.85 9.11 1.92
C ASN A 173 -7.28 7.84 2.54
N LEU A 174 -6.03 7.52 2.17
CA LEU A 174 -5.33 6.33 2.64
C LEU A 174 -4.67 6.54 4.02
N MET A 175 -4.76 7.73 4.62
CA MET A 175 -4.23 7.98 5.95
C MET A 175 -5.26 7.61 7.02
N PHE A 176 -4.79 6.99 8.11
CA PHE A 176 -5.64 6.78 9.28
C PHE A 176 -5.78 8.10 10.04
N GLN A 177 -6.97 8.68 10.03
CA GLN A 177 -7.27 9.87 10.81
C GLN A 177 -7.43 9.54 12.30
N THR A 178 -6.95 10.43 13.16
CA THR A 178 -7.09 10.38 14.62
C THR A 178 -7.28 11.79 15.16
N SER A 179 -7.60 11.90 16.45
CA SER A 179 -7.73 13.18 17.14
C SER A 179 -6.66 13.29 18.22
N ILE A 180 -5.95 14.42 18.24
CA ILE A 180 -4.93 14.73 19.24
C ILE A 180 -5.60 15.48 20.39
N GLY A 181 -5.47 14.95 21.60
CA GLY A 181 -6.05 15.54 22.80
C GLY A 181 -7.52 15.19 23.04
N PRO A 182 -8.04 15.47 24.26
CA PRO A 182 -9.35 15.01 24.70
C PRO A 182 -10.53 15.75 24.04
N SER A 183 -10.28 16.94 23.50
CA SER A 183 -11.33 17.80 22.93
C SER A 183 -11.69 17.45 21.49
N GLY A 184 -10.90 16.62 20.81
CA GLY A 184 -11.13 16.27 19.41
C GLY A 184 -10.85 17.40 18.41
N VAL A 185 -10.44 18.59 18.89
CA VAL A 185 -10.30 19.81 18.07
C VAL A 185 -9.04 19.78 17.20
N SER A 186 -8.00 19.05 17.60
CA SER A 186 -6.76 18.95 16.84
C SER A 186 -6.75 17.67 16.01
N PRO A 187 -7.06 17.74 14.70
CA PRO A 187 -6.96 16.58 13.82
C PRO A 187 -5.50 16.16 13.66
N GLY A 188 -5.30 14.84 13.68
CA GLY A 188 -4.02 14.21 13.38
C GLY A 188 -4.22 12.99 12.49
N TYR A 189 -3.12 12.45 12.01
CA TYR A 189 -3.12 11.22 11.24
C TYR A 189 -1.99 10.32 11.72
N MET A 190 -2.16 9.02 11.56
CA MET A 190 -1.03 8.10 11.63
C MET A 190 -0.16 8.32 10.38
N ARG A 191 1.15 8.46 10.56
CA ARG A 191 2.06 8.81 9.48
C ARG A 191 2.02 7.78 8.33
N PRO A 192 1.90 8.21 7.07
CA PRO A 192 1.94 7.32 5.90
C PRO A 192 3.37 6.93 5.48
N GLU A 193 4.38 7.61 6.03
CA GLU A 193 5.81 7.41 5.81
C GLU A 193 6.63 7.97 6.99
N THR A 194 7.92 7.64 7.08
CA THR A 194 8.84 8.15 8.13
C THR A 194 9.55 9.45 7.76
N ALA A 195 9.64 9.80 6.47
CA ALA A 195 10.46 10.91 5.98
C ALA A 195 10.08 12.29 6.58
N GLN A 196 8.80 12.52 6.84
CA GLN A 196 8.32 13.78 7.40
C GLN A 196 8.95 14.10 8.77
N GLY A 197 9.23 13.09 9.59
CA GLY A 197 9.91 13.26 10.87
C GLY A 197 11.33 13.83 10.72
N ILE A 198 12.05 13.36 9.70
CA ILE A 198 13.40 13.84 9.37
C ILE A 198 13.34 15.29 8.86
N PHE A 199 12.38 15.62 7.98
CA PHE A 199 12.27 16.97 7.41
C PHE A 199 11.93 18.02 8.47
N VAL A 200 11.01 17.72 9.39
CA VAL A 200 10.64 18.65 10.47
C VAL A 200 11.84 18.93 11.39
N ASN A 201 12.70 17.93 11.61
CA ASN A 201 13.91 18.05 12.44
C ASN A 201 15.17 18.45 11.66
N PHE A 202 15.05 18.86 10.39
CA PHE A 202 16.21 19.14 9.53
C PHE A 202 17.15 20.20 10.14
N LYS A 203 16.59 21.24 10.77
CA LYS A 203 17.39 22.31 11.39
C LYS A 203 18.29 21.79 12.50
N ASP A 204 17.76 20.93 13.37
CA ASP A 204 18.50 20.37 14.50
C ASP A 204 19.53 19.34 14.03
N LEU A 205 19.17 18.53 13.03
CA LEU A 205 20.09 17.58 12.39
C LEU A 205 21.24 18.28 11.66
N TYR A 206 20.95 19.36 10.96
CA TYR A 206 21.94 20.19 10.28
C TYR A 206 22.89 20.85 11.29
N TYR A 207 22.35 21.36 12.41
CA TYR A 207 23.14 21.90 13.50
C TYR A 207 24.05 20.84 14.14
N TYR A 208 23.51 19.65 14.41
CA TYR A 208 24.28 18.52 14.94
C TYR A 208 25.44 18.11 14.01
N ASN A 209 25.22 18.17 12.69
CA ASN A 209 26.27 17.94 11.69
C ASN A 209 27.26 19.12 11.54
N GLY A 210 27.23 20.11 12.43
CA GLY A 210 28.12 21.28 12.39
C GLY A 210 27.81 22.23 11.24
N ASN A 211 26.56 22.30 10.79
CA ASN A 211 26.09 23.13 9.67
C ASN A 211 26.80 22.82 8.35
N LYS A 212 27.15 21.56 8.10
CA LYS A 212 27.82 21.14 6.86
C LYS A 212 26.94 20.20 6.04
N LEU A 213 27.03 20.34 4.72
CA LEU A 213 26.44 19.43 3.74
C LEU A 213 27.58 18.73 2.97
N PRO A 214 27.35 17.51 2.45
CA PRO A 214 26.15 16.68 2.63
C PRO A 214 26.11 15.96 3.98
N PHE A 215 24.91 15.62 4.45
CA PHE A 215 24.69 14.63 5.51
C PHE A 215 23.45 13.81 5.20
N ALA A 216 23.37 12.62 5.79
CA ALA A 216 22.22 11.74 5.69
C ALA A 216 21.60 11.54 7.06
N ALA A 217 20.28 11.39 7.10
CA ALA A 217 19.54 11.02 8.29
C ALA A 217 18.69 9.80 7.98
N ALA A 218 18.50 8.94 8.97
CA ALA A 218 17.80 7.68 8.83
C ALA A 218 16.74 7.54 9.92
N GLN A 219 15.65 6.85 9.61
CA GLN A 219 14.64 6.50 10.59
C GLN A 219 14.11 5.10 10.31
N ILE A 220 14.12 4.24 11.32
CA ILE A 220 13.51 2.91 11.29
C ILE A 220 12.25 2.95 12.15
N GLY A 221 11.08 2.75 11.54
CA GLY A 221 9.82 2.82 12.26
C GLY A 221 8.65 2.23 11.48
N GLN A 222 7.48 2.21 12.09
CA GLN A 222 6.24 1.81 11.41
C GLN A 222 5.64 2.98 10.63
N ALA A 223 5.03 2.71 9.48
CA ALA A 223 4.12 3.61 8.80
C ALA A 223 2.76 2.92 8.57
N PHE A 224 1.72 3.71 8.30
CA PHE A 224 0.35 3.23 8.27
C PHE A 224 -0.35 3.68 7.00
N ARG A 225 -0.94 2.72 6.27
CA ARG A 225 -1.76 2.96 5.08
C ARG A 225 -3.08 2.19 5.17
N ASN A 226 -4.17 2.90 4.99
CA ASN A 226 -5.54 2.40 5.07
C ASN A 226 -5.98 1.81 3.73
N GLU A 227 -5.44 0.62 3.44
CA GLU A 227 -5.65 -0.10 2.18
C GLU A 227 -6.96 -0.91 2.16
N VAL A 228 -7.72 -0.82 1.07
CA VAL A 228 -9.10 -1.35 1.04
C VAL A 228 -9.22 -2.84 0.67
N LYS A 229 -8.28 -3.43 -0.07
CA LYS A 229 -8.23 -4.90 -0.28
C LYS A 229 -6.79 -5.41 -0.50
N LYS A 230 -6.27 -6.22 0.43
CA LYS A 230 -4.95 -6.88 0.29
C LYS A 230 -5.12 -8.33 -0.18
N ARG A 231 -4.80 -8.62 -1.45
CA ARG A 231 -4.67 -10.00 -1.98
C ARG A 231 -3.25 -10.59 -1.84
N ILE A 232 -2.28 -9.78 -1.43
CA ILE A 232 -0.88 -10.19 -1.32
C ILE A 232 -0.43 -10.02 0.13
N LEU A 233 0.02 -11.13 0.70
CA LEU A 233 0.11 -11.42 2.12
C LEU A 233 1.07 -10.52 2.91
N LEU A 234 2.16 -10.02 2.29
CA LEU A 234 3.18 -9.21 2.98
C LEU A 234 3.84 -8.09 2.15
N LEU A 235 3.81 -8.13 0.81
CA LEU A 235 4.41 -7.09 -0.04
C LEU A 235 3.93 -5.65 0.23
N PRO A 236 2.64 -5.38 0.48
CA PRO A 236 2.16 -4.03 0.78
C PRO A 236 2.33 -3.60 2.25
N LEU A 237 3.02 -4.38 3.10
CA LEU A 237 3.22 -4.09 4.53
C LEU A 237 4.65 -3.64 4.87
N PHE A 238 5.51 -3.46 3.87
CA PHE A 238 6.92 -3.09 4.02
C PHE A 238 7.19 -1.57 3.88
N PHE A 239 6.24 -0.72 4.29
CA PHE A 239 6.46 0.73 4.37
C PHE A 239 6.29 1.23 5.81
#